data_AF-A0A345RHV8-F1
#
_entry.id   AF-A0A345RHV8-F1
#
_cell.length_a   1.000
_cell.length_b   1.000
_cell.length_c   1.000
_cell.angle_alpha   90.00
_cell.angle_beta   90.00
_cell.angle_gamma   90.00
#
_symmetry.space_group_name_H-M   'P 1'
#
loop_
_entity.id
_entity.type
_entity.pdbx_description
1 polymer ?
#
loop_
_entity_poly.entity_id
_entity_poly.type
_entity_poly.pdbx_seq_one_letter_code
_entity_poly.pdbx_strand_id
1 'polypeptide(L)'
;MVSKAYQLEIQKYEDAAAEVNSRFRAANFPLHYHNGFFQIEADQLVSHEIEQPFWSLVSEPIWQNVDLDMKEAVDQRDNGGKDPAFFAAKALESTLKIISGELCATHGKENGAHSFIDNLSKKDLVFLEVWEKELLKAYFSKVRNQLGHGPGSEPMPQLTVFQTSWAIEGAMSWIKMLVLRFEEKRGSSL
;
A
#
# COMPACT_ATOMS: atom_id res chain seq x y z
N MET A 1 13.95 25.30 0.86
CA MET A 1 12.71 26.03 0.49
C MET A 1 12.56 25.98 -1.01
N VAL A 2 11.41 25.50 -1.46
CA VAL A 2 11.11 25.36 -2.89
C VAL A 2 10.66 26.71 -3.44
N SER A 3 11.06 27.07 -4.66
CA SER A 3 10.77 28.41 -5.20
C SER A 3 9.26 28.62 -5.43
N LYS A 4 8.79 29.86 -5.28
CA LYS A 4 7.39 30.23 -5.57
C LYS A 4 6.97 29.88 -7.01
N ALA A 5 7.92 29.96 -7.95
CA ALA A 5 7.68 29.57 -9.35
C ALA A 5 7.40 28.07 -9.48
N TYR A 6 8.13 27.23 -8.75
CA TYR A 6 7.91 25.79 -8.74
C TYR A 6 6.60 25.39 -8.05
N GLN A 7 6.23 26.07 -6.95
CA GLN A 7 4.92 25.86 -6.31
C GLN A 7 3.76 26.18 -7.25
N LEU A 8 3.85 27.27 -8.02
CA LEU A 8 2.85 27.62 -9.02
C LEU A 8 2.76 26.55 -10.12
N GLU A 9 3.88 25.97 -10.50
CA GLU A 9 3.91 24.92 -11.52
C GLU A 9 3.25 23.62 -11.01
N ILE A 10 3.52 23.22 -9.76
CA ILE A 10 2.81 22.10 -9.11
C ILE A 10 1.30 22.34 -9.11
N GLN A 11 0.86 23.53 -8.70
CA GLN A 11 -0.57 23.84 -8.62
C GLN A 11 -1.27 23.68 -9.98
N LYS A 12 -0.64 24.13 -11.08
CA LYS A 12 -1.21 23.94 -12.42
C LYS A 12 -1.37 22.46 -12.79
N TYR A 13 -0.41 21.62 -12.39
CA TYR A 13 -0.51 20.18 -12.63
C TYR A 13 -1.63 19.54 -11.81
N GLU A 14 -1.78 19.93 -10.55
CA GLU A 14 -2.88 19.48 -9.68
C GLU A 14 -4.25 19.91 -10.24
N ASP A 15 -4.39 21.16 -10.67
CA ASP A 15 -5.62 21.68 -11.26
C ASP A 15 -5.96 20.95 -12.57
N ALA A 16 -4.96 20.69 -13.43
CA ALA A 16 -5.15 19.93 -14.66
C ALA A 16 -5.55 18.47 -14.39
N ALA A 17 -4.92 17.83 -13.40
CA ALA A 17 -5.28 16.48 -12.96
C ALA A 17 -6.72 16.42 -12.44
N ALA A 18 -7.12 17.37 -11.61
CA ALA A 18 -8.48 17.47 -11.05
C ALA A 18 -9.54 17.69 -12.14
N GLU A 19 -9.23 18.50 -13.15
CA GLU A 19 -10.11 18.71 -14.30
C GLU A 19 -10.27 17.44 -15.14
N VAL A 20 -9.17 16.74 -15.46
CA VAL A 20 -9.21 15.46 -16.19
C VAL A 20 -10.07 14.44 -15.45
N ASN A 21 -9.87 14.29 -14.13
CA ASN A 21 -10.68 13.40 -13.29
C ASN A 21 -12.16 13.80 -13.28
N SER A 22 -12.46 15.11 -13.25
CA SER A 22 -13.84 15.60 -13.37
C SER A 22 -14.48 15.21 -14.71
N ARG A 23 -13.72 15.23 -15.81
CA ARG A 23 -14.21 14.79 -17.14
C ARG A 23 -14.46 13.29 -17.21
N PHE A 24 -13.60 12.45 -16.64
CA PHE A 24 -13.84 11.01 -16.58
C PHE A 24 -15.13 10.69 -15.83
N ARG A 25 -15.34 11.30 -14.66
CA ARG A 25 -16.57 11.13 -13.88
C ARG A 25 -17.81 11.58 -14.64
N ALA A 26 -17.77 12.77 -15.24
CA ALA A 26 -18.90 13.29 -16.01
C ALA A 26 -19.29 12.39 -17.21
N ALA A 27 -18.31 11.68 -17.77
CA ALA A 27 -18.51 10.78 -18.90
C ALA A 27 -18.78 9.32 -18.48
N ASN A 28 -18.85 9.02 -17.17
CA ASN A 28 -18.94 7.66 -16.62
C ASN A 28 -17.80 6.73 -17.10
N PHE A 29 -16.61 7.29 -17.34
CA PHE A 29 -15.42 6.50 -17.55
C PHE A 29 -14.82 6.15 -16.19
N PRO A 30 -14.60 4.86 -15.87
CA PRO A 30 -14.08 4.43 -14.59
C PRO A 30 -12.56 4.64 -14.55
N LEU A 31 -12.10 5.88 -14.73
CA LEU A 31 -10.69 6.23 -14.79
C LEU A 31 -10.39 7.36 -13.81
N HIS A 32 -9.25 7.26 -13.15
CA HIS A 32 -8.70 8.28 -12.28
C HIS A 32 -7.21 8.46 -12.56
N TYR A 33 -6.81 9.70 -12.83
CA TYR A 33 -5.43 10.11 -12.97
C TYR A 33 -4.88 10.55 -11.61
N HIS A 34 -3.81 9.89 -11.15
CA HIS A 34 -3.03 10.35 -10.01
C HIS A 34 -1.57 9.90 -10.13
N ASN A 35 -0.65 10.67 -9.55
CA ASN A 35 0.79 10.36 -9.48
C ASN A 35 1.42 9.94 -10.84
N GLY A 36 0.92 10.46 -11.95
CA GLY A 36 1.41 10.16 -13.30
C GLY A 36 0.78 8.96 -14.00
N PHE A 37 -0.21 8.29 -13.38
CA PHE A 37 -0.84 7.08 -13.91
C PHE A 37 -2.35 7.26 -14.05
N PHE A 38 -2.93 6.65 -15.09
CA PHE A 38 -4.37 6.43 -15.19
C PHE A 38 -4.68 5.05 -14.60
N GLN A 39 -5.61 4.99 -13.65
CA GLN A 39 -6.03 3.77 -12.97
C GLN A 39 -7.54 3.59 -13.08
N ILE A 40 -8.00 2.35 -13.02
CA ILE A 40 -9.43 2.06 -13.01
C ILE A 40 -10.02 2.45 -11.65
N GLU A 41 -10.91 3.45 -11.63
CA GLU A 41 -11.67 3.87 -10.44
C GLU A 41 -12.98 3.05 -10.39
N ALA A 42 -12.94 1.92 -9.67
CA ALA A 42 -14.11 1.06 -9.53
C ALA A 42 -15.16 1.65 -8.59
N ASP A 43 -14.73 2.39 -7.55
CA ASP A 43 -15.58 2.98 -6.52
C ASP A 43 -14.98 4.31 -6.02
N GLN A 44 -15.77 5.39 -6.09
CA GLN A 44 -15.36 6.74 -5.65
C GLN A 44 -15.10 6.81 -4.15
N LEU A 45 -15.83 6.05 -3.33
CA LEU A 45 -15.63 6.04 -1.90
C LEU A 45 -14.31 5.36 -1.54
N VAL A 46 -13.97 4.25 -2.21
CA VAL A 46 -12.67 3.58 -2.06
C VAL A 46 -11.53 4.50 -2.48
N SER A 47 -11.68 5.17 -3.62
CA SER A 47 -10.71 6.16 -4.12
C SER A 47 -10.46 7.27 -3.08
N HIS A 48 -11.52 7.89 -2.56
CA HIS A 48 -11.42 9.00 -1.60
C HIS A 48 -10.93 8.58 -0.21
N GLU A 49 -11.41 7.46 0.33
CA GLU A 49 -11.14 7.06 1.70
C GLU A 49 -9.89 6.19 1.84
N ILE A 50 -9.48 5.47 0.79
CA ILE A 50 -8.37 4.50 0.85
C ILE A 50 -7.24 4.92 -0.07
N GLU A 51 -7.49 4.99 -1.38
CA GLU A 51 -6.41 5.14 -2.37
C GLU A 51 -5.71 6.49 -2.28
N GLN A 52 -6.45 7.60 -2.35
CA GLN A 52 -5.87 8.94 -2.30
C GLN A 52 -5.10 9.21 -0.99
N PRO A 53 -5.62 8.91 0.21
CA PRO A 53 -4.86 9.06 1.44
C PRO A 53 -3.63 8.16 1.48
N PHE A 54 -3.73 6.92 0.98
CA PHE A 54 -2.58 6.02 0.88
C PHE A 54 -1.47 6.62 0.00
N TRP A 55 -1.80 7.09 -1.21
CA TRP A 55 -0.82 7.64 -2.15
C TRP A 55 -0.15 8.90 -1.62
N SER A 56 -0.90 9.74 -0.91
CA SER A 56 -0.35 10.91 -0.21
C SER A 56 0.72 10.49 0.81
N LEU A 57 0.43 9.50 1.65
CA LEU A 57 1.34 9.04 2.70
C LEU A 57 2.62 8.38 2.16
N VAL A 58 2.51 7.55 1.12
CA VAL A 58 3.68 6.82 0.57
C VAL A 58 4.52 7.65 -0.40
N SER A 59 4.18 8.91 -0.63
CA SER A 59 4.97 9.82 -1.47
C SER A 59 6.29 10.27 -0.84
N GLU A 60 6.43 10.13 0.48
CA GLU A 60 7.65 10.49 1.20
C GLU A 60 8.83 9.54 0.86
N PRO A 61 10.08 10.02 0.80
CA PRO A 61 11.22 9.23 0.33
C PRO A 61 11.47 7.93 1.11
N ILE A 62 11.13 7.88 2.39
CA ILE A 62 11.27 6.68 3.22
C ILE A 62 10.39 5.52 2.72
N TRP A 63 9.29 5.82 2.02
CA TRP A 63 8.32 4.85 1.51
C TRP A 63 8.52 4.51 0.03
N GLN A 64 9.63 4.91 -0.60
CA GLN A 64 9.84 4.71 -2.04
C GLN A 64 9.61 3.26 -2.52
N ASN A 65 10.08 2.26 -1.76
CA ASN A 65 9.87 0.86 -2.14
C ASN A 65 8.40 0.43 -2.02
N VAL A 66 7.66 1.03 -1.08
CA VAL A 66 6.22 0.79 -0.88
C VAL A 66 5.43 1.38 -2.04
N ASP A 67 5.75 2.62 -2.45
CA ASP A 67 5.15 3.29 -3.61
C ASP A 67 5.38 2.49 -4.90
N LEU A 68 6.62 2.05 -5.16
CA LEU A 68 6.96 1.27 -6.35
C LEU A 68 6.22 -0.08 -6.38
N ASP A 69 6.24 -0.84 -5.28
CA ASP A 69 5.56 -2.14 -5.24
C ASP A 69 4.03 -1.98 -5.35
N MET A 70 3.43 -0.91 -4.82
CA MET A 70 1.99 -0.69 -4.97
C MET A 70 1.60 -0.22 -6.38
N LYS A 71 2.44 0.60 -7.02
CA LYS A 71 2.23 0.97 -8.44
C LYS A 71 2.25 -0.26 -9.33
N GLU A 72 3.22 -1.14 -9.12
CA GLU A 72 3.29 -2.43 -9.82
C GLU A 72 2.05 -3.29 -9.55
N ALA A 73 1.57 -3.34 -8.31
CA ALA A 73 0.34 -4.06 -7.97
C ALA A 73 -0.88 -3.55 -8.75
N VAL A 74 -1.05 -2.23 -8.85
CA VAL A 74 -2.18 -1.65 -9.60
C VAL A 74 -2.00 -1.81 -11.11
N ASP A 75 -0.78 -1.63 -11.64
CA ASP A 75 -0.51 -1.81 -13.07
C ASP A 75 -0.78 -3.25 -13.52
N GLN A 76 -0.32 -4.25 -12.75
CA GLN A 76 -0.59 -5.66 -13.04
C GLN A 76 -2.10 -5.97 -12.94
N ARG A 77 -2.85 -5.33 -12.04
CA ARG A 77 -4.31 -5.50 -11.95
C ARG A 77 -5.00 -4.95 -13.20
N ASP A 78 -4.68 -3.72 -13.57
CA ASP A 78 -5.39 -2.97 -14.62
C ASP A 78 -5.04 -3.48 -16.03
N ASN A 79 -3.83 -4.04 -16.21
CA ASN A 79 -3.38 -4.61 -17.48
C ASN A 79 -3.59 -6.13 -17.61
N GLY A 80 -4.23 -6.79 -16.61
CA GLY A 80 -4.42 -8.25 -16.62
C GLY A 80 -3.11 -9.05 -16.53
N GLY A 81 -2.12 -8.47 -15.86
CA GLY A 81 -0.79 -9.02 -15.65
C GLY A 81 -0.73 -10.09 -14.55
N LYS A 82 0.50 -10.43 -14.12
CA LYS A 82 0.75 -11.54 -13.19
C LYS A 82 0.85 -11.08 -11.75
N ASP A 83 0.20 -11.85 -10.88
CA ASP A 83 0.29 -11.75 -9.42
C ASP A 83 0.12 -10.34 -8.81
N PRO A 84 -0.91 -9.54 -9.16
CA PRO A 84 -1.07 -8.18 -8.62
C PRO A 84 -1.10 -8.14 -7.08
N ALA A 85 -1.79 -9.09 -6.46
CA ALA A 85 -1.89 -9.21 -5.00
C ALA A 85 -0.56 -9.55 -4.32
N PHE A 86 0.39 -10.17 -5.03
CA PHE A 86 1.73 -10.43 -4.51
C PHE A 86 2.52 -9.13 -4.35
N PHE A 87 2.45 -8.23 -5.33
CA PHE A 87 3.09 -6.91 -5.26
C PHE A 87 2.49 -6.05 -4.14
N ALA A 88 1.16 -6.07 -3.97
CA ALA A 88 0.51 -5.40 -2.84
C ALA A 88 0.97 -5.96 -1.48
N ALA A 89 1.12 -7.28 -1.37
CA ALA A 89 1.66 -7.90 -0.17
C ALA A 89 3.15 -7.56 0.07
N LYS A 90 3.96 -7.42 -0.99
CA LYS A 90 5.34 -6.93 -0.88
C LYS A 90 5.39 -5.50 -0.35
N ALA A 91 4.55 -4.61 -0.86
CA ALA A 91 4.44 -3.24 -0.35
C ALA A 91 4.13 -3.23 1.15
N LEU A 92 3.13 -4.01 1.58
CA LEU A 92 2.77 -4.13 3.01
C LEU A 92 3.91 -4.72 3.86
N GLU A 93 4.65 -5.71 3.35
CA GLU A 93 5.83 -6.24 4.04
C GLU A 93 6.92 -5.17 4.18
N SER A 94 7.19 -4.42 3.12
CA SER A 94 8.16 -3.32 3.13
C SER A 94 7.79 -2.26 4.16
N THR A 95 6.52 -1.88 4.26
CA THR A 95 6.03 -0.97 5.31
C THR A 95 6.34 -1.48 6.72
N LEU A 96 6.03 -2.76 7.00
CA LEU A 96 6.31 -3.37 8.31
C LEU A 96 7.82 -3.42 8.61
N LYS A 97 8.65 -3.70 7.61
CA LYS A 97 10.12 -3.71 7.73
C LYS A 97 10.67 -2.33 8.06
N ILE A 98 10.23 -1.31 7.34
CA ILE A 98 10.64 0.08 7.54
C ILE A 98 10.26 0.52 8.97
N ILE A 99 8.99 0.37 9.35
CA ILE A 99 8.52 0.76 10.70
C ILE A 99 9.29 -0.02 11.78
N SER A 100 9.49 -1.32 11.59
CA SER A 100 10.25 -2.13 12.55
C SER A 100 11.70 -1.66 12.68
N GLY A 101 12.35 -1.24 11.58
CA GLY A 101 13.71 -0.70 11.60
C GLY A 101 13.78 0.65 12.31
N GLU A 102 12.89 1.58 11.99
CA GLU A 102 12.84 2.91 12.58
C GLU A 102 12.50 2.89 14.08
N LEU A 103 11.69 1.91 14.51
CA LEU A 103 11.37 1.69 15.92
C LEU A 103 12.40 0.80 16.65
N CYS A 104 13.55 0.53 16.02
CA CYS A 104 14.62 -0.33 16.57
C CYS A 104 14.14 -1.72 17.02
N ALA A 105 13.12 -2.25 16.37
CA ALA A 105 12.48 -3.53 16.69
C ALA A 105 13.01 -4.69 15.83
N THR A 106 14.07 -4.48 15.04
CA THR A 106 14.74 -5.50 14.22
C THR A 106 16.00 -6.06 14.88
N HIS A 107 16.24 -7.36 14.73
CA HIS A 107 17.33 -8.10 15.39
C HIS A 107 18.25 -8.83 14.40
N GLY A 108 17.99 -8.72 13.09
CA GLY A 108 18.77 -9.35 12.03
C GLY A 108 18.55 -10.85 11.87
N LYS A 109 17.50 -11.40 12.49
CA LYS A 109 17.14 -12.84 12.46
C LYS A 109 15.70 -13.07 11.99
N GLU A 110 15.05 -12.03 11.48
CA GLU A 110 13.67 -12.06 11.02
C GLU A 110 13.53 -12.89 9.74
N ASN A 111 12.60 -13.86 9.75
CA ASN A 111 12.31 -14.73 8.62
C ASN A 111 10.94 -14.38 8.04
N GLY A 112 10.92 -13.35 7.18
CA GLY A 112 9.72 -12.87 6.48
C GLY A 112 8.78 -12.03 7.35
N ALA A 113 7.63 -11.67 6.77
CA ALA A 113 6.70 -10.68 7.33
C ALA A 113 6.21 -11.02 8.76
N HIS A 114 5.97 -12.30 9.06
CA HIS A 114 5.48 -12.73 10.38
C HIS A 114 6.43 -12.33 11.52
N SER A 115 7.74 -12.38 11.30
CA SER A 115 8.72 -12.00 12.32
C SER A 115 8.66 -10.49 12.64
N PHE A 116 8.49 -9.64 11.62
CA PHE A 116 8.33 -8.20 11.83
C PHE A 116 7.03 -7.88 12.57
N ILE A 117 5.93 -8.56 12.22
CA ILE A 117 4.65 -8.42 12.95
C ILE A 117 4.80 -8.84 14.42
N ASP A 118 5.49 -9.96 14.68
CA ASP A 118 5.74 -10.41 16.05
C ASP A 118 6.53 -9.39 16.87
N ASN A 119 7.55 -8.78 16.27
CA ASN A 119 8.35 -7.73 16.93
C ASN A 119 7.52 -6.48 17.23
N LEU A 120 6.68 -6.05 16.30
CA LEU A 120 5.82 -4.86 16.47
C LEU A 120 4.70 -5.05 17.51
N SER A 121 4.36 -6.28 17.88
CA SER A 121 3.39 -6.59 18.93
C SER A 121 4.00 -6.94 20.29
N LYS A 122 5.32 -6.81 20.47
CA LYS A 122 5.94 -7.08 21.78
C LYS A 122 5.48 -6.07 22.83
N LYS A 123 5.45 -6.51 24.09
CA LYS A 123 4.92 -5.73 25.24
C LYS A 123 5.69 -4.44 25.54
N ASP A 124 6.95 -4.36 25.12
CA ASP A 124 7.83 -3.20 25.29
C ASP A 124 7.60 -2.10 24.25
N LEU A 125 7.11 -2.45 23.05
CA LEU A 125 6.83 -1.49 21.98
C LEU A 125 5.32 -1.22 21.79
N VAL A 126 4.51 -2.28 21.86
CA VAL A 126 3.05 -2.34 21.61
C VAL A 126 2.62 -1.43 20.46
N PHE A 127 3.21 -1.65 19.28
CA PHE A 127 2.81 -0.92 18.07
C PHE A 127 1.58 -1.55 17.41
N LEU A 128 1.44 -2.87 17.50
CA LEU A 128 0.28 -3.64 17.02
C LEU A 128 -0.41 -4.36 18.16
N GLU A 129 -1.74 -4.25 18.22
CA GLU A 129 -2.57 -5.06 19.10
C GLU A 129 -2.59 -6.53 18.67
N VAL A 130 -3.03 -7.41 19.58
CA VAL A 130 -3.05 -8.86 19.35
C VAL A 130 -3.89 -9.24 18.13
N TRP A 131 -5.09 -8.67 18.01
CA TRP A 131 -6.00 -8.97 16.90
C TRP A 131 -5.47 -8.43 15.56
N GLU A 132 -4.79 -7.26 15.56
CA GLU A 132 -4.18 -6.69 14.36
C GLU A 132 -3.06 -7.59 13.83
N LYS A 133 -2.23 -8.09 14.75
CA LYS A 133 -1.21 -9.08 14.44
C LYS A 133 -1.79 -10.34 13.83
N GLU A 134 -2.87 -10.87 14.41
CA GLU A 134 -3.53 -12.08 13.91
C GLU A 134 -4.07 -11.88 12.49
N LEU A 135 -4.73 -10.75 12.23
CA LEU A 135 -5.25 -10.42 10.90
C LEU A 135 -4.13 -10.19 9.87
N LEU A 136 -3.07 -9.45 10.22
CA LEU A 136 -1.92 -9.24 9.33
C LEU A 136 -1.24 -10.57 8.99
N LYS A 137 -1.02 -11.44 9.99
CA LYS A 137 -0.46 -12.77 9.73
C LYS A 137 -1.35 -13.61 8.83
N ALA A 138 -2.67 -13.57 9.04
CA ALA A 138 -3.63 -14.26 8.20
C ALA A 138 -3.59 -13.74 6.76
N TYR A 139 -3.52 -12.41 6.57
CA TYR A 139 -3.37 -11.79 5.26
C TYR A 139 -2.13 -12.35 4.52
N PHE A 140 -0.95 -12.33 5.15
CA PHE A 140 0.26 -12.86 4.53
C PHE A 140 0.18 -14.37 4.22
N SER A 141 -0.41 -15.15 5.11
CA SER A 141 -0.56 -16.60 4.91
C SER A 141 -1.52 -16.94 3.77
N LYS A 142 -2.55 -16.12 3.54
CA LYS A 142 -3.61 -16.40 2.56
C LYS A 142 -3.40 -15.70 1.22
N VAL A 143 -2.79 -14.53 1.20
CA VAL A 143 -2.54 -13.76 -0.03
C VAL A 143 -1.13 -14.03 -0.53
N ARG A 144 -0.11 -13.69 0.26
CA ARG A 144 1.30 -13.77 -0.18
C ARG A 144 1.78 -15.20 -0.38
N ASN A 145 1.60 -16.07 0.63
CA ASN A 145 2.22 -17.39 0.62
C ASN A 145 1.60 -18.33 -0.42
N GLN A 146 0.34 -18.12 -0.79
CA GLN A 146 -0.30 -18.88 -1.87
C GLN A 146 0.34 -18.54 -3.22
N LEU A 147 0.74 -17.29 -3.43
CA LEU A 147 1.28 -16.80 -4.70
C LEU A 147 2.83 -16.88 -4.78
N GLY A 148 3.51 -16.83 -3.63
CA GLY A 148 4.97 -16.78 -3.55
C GLY A 148 5.70 -18.13 -3.59
N HIS A 149 4.98 -19.25 -3.52
CA HIS A 149 5.55 -20.59 -3.60
C HIS A 149 5.08 -21.30 -4.88
N GLY A 150 5.99 -22.03 -5.53
CA GLY A 150 5.64 -22.84 -6.70
C GLY A 150 4.63 -23.94 -6.31
N PRO A 151 3.71 -24.31 -7.21
CA PRO A 151 2.58 -25.17 -6.86
C PRO A 151 2.96 -26.67 -6.88
N GLY A 152 4.22 -26.99 -7.19
CA GLY A 152 4.66 -28.36 -7.42
C GLY A 152 3.92 -28.97 -8.61
N SER A 153 3.20 -30.06 -8.37
CA SER A 153 2.37 -30.75 -9.37
C SER A 153 0.94 -30.18 -9.49
N GLU A 154 0.54 -29.27 -8.61
CA GLU A 154 -0.79 -28.66 -8.60
C GLU A 154 -0.88 -27.45 -9.53
N PRO A 155 -2.08 -27.01 -9.94
CA PRO A 155 -2.24 -25.73 -10.62
C PRO A 155 -1.84 -24.57 -9.70
N MET A 156 -1.30 -23.49 -10.28
CA MET A 156 -1.06 -22.25 -9.53
C MET A 156 -2.37 -21.75 -8.92
N PRO A 157 -2.42 -21.51 -7.60
CA PRO A 157 -3.58 -20.87 -7.00
C PRO A 157 -3.71 -19.45 -7.57
N GLN A 158 -4.91 -19.09 -8.00
CA GLN A 158 -5.22 -17.77 -8.53
C GLN A 158 -6.34 -17.15 -7.71
N LEU A 159 -6.16 -15.89 -7.34
CA LEU A 159 -7.25 -15.09 -6.80
C LEU A 159 -8.19 -14.69 -7.93
N THR A 160 -9.48 -14.60 -7.63
CA THR A 160 -10.44 -13.97 -8.55
C THR A 160 -10.12 -12.48 -8.69
N VAL A 161 -10.70 -11.82 -9.70
CA VAL A 161 -10.59 -10.37 -9.87
C VAL A 161 -11.01 -9.63 -8.60
N PHE A 162 -12.15 -10.01 -8.00
CA PHE A 162 -12.62 -9.40 -6.75
C PHE A 162 -11.70 -9.65 -5.56
N GLN A 163 -11.13 -10.85 -5.43
CA GLN A 163 -10.16 -11.16 -4.37
C GLN A 163 -8.85 -10.39 -4.57
N THR A 164 -8.46 -10.15 -5.82
CA THR A 164 -7.27 -9.37 -6.17
C THR A 164 -7.47 -7.89 -5.81
N SER A 165 -8.61 -7.29 -6.20
CA SER A 165 -8.95 -5.91 -5.82
C SER A 165 -9.01 -5.77 -4.30
N TRP A 166 -9.71 -6.69 -3.62
CA TRP A 166 -9.77 -6.71 -2.15
C TRP A 166 -8.38 -6.81 -1.50
N ALA A 167 -7.47 -7.63 -2.05
CA ALA A 167 -6.12 -7.75 -1.52
C ALA A 167 -5.33 -6.43 -1.67
N ILE A 168 -5.43 -5.77 -2.82
CA ILE A 168 -4.78 -4.47 -3.07
C ILE A 168 -5.34 -3.40 -2.14
N GLU A 169 -6.66 -3.23 -2.11
CA GLU A 169 -7.35 -2.24 -1.27
C GLU A 169 -7.12 -2.50 0.23
N GLY A 170 -7.09 -3.77 0.62
CA GLY A 170 -6.78 -4.22 1.97
C GLY A 170 -5.34 -3.89 2.36
N ALA A 171 -4.38 -4.11 1.47
CA ALA A 171 -2.98 -3.73 1.69
C ALA A 171 -2.83 -2.20 1.80
N MET A 172 -3.45 -1.42 0.91
CA MET A 172 -3.45 0.05 0.99
C MET A 172 -4.03 0.53 2.32
N SER A 173 -5.14 -0.04 2.76
CA SER A 173 -5.79 0.30 4.03
C SER A 173 -4.89 0.01 5.23
N TRP A 174 -4.24 -1.16 5.26
CA TRP A 174 -3.26 -1.51 6.30
C TRP A 174 -2.08 -0.54 6.29
N ILE A 175 -1.47 -0.30 5.13
CA ILE A 175 -0.31 0.59 5.02
C ILE A 175 -0.68 2.01 5.47
N LYS A 176 -1.82 2.56 5.01
CA LYS A 176 -2.34 3.86 5.44
C LYS A 176 -2.41 3.95 6.97
N MET A 177 -3.04 2.97 7.62
CA MET A 177 -3.18 2.93 9.07
C MET A 177 -1.81 2.83 9.78
N LEU A 178 -0.94 1.94 9.31
CA LEU A 178 0.39 1.72 9.90
C LEU A 178 1.27 2.97 9.80
N VAL A 179 1.28 3.64 8.65
CA VAL A 179 2.06 4.86 8.42
C VAL A 179 1.53 6.00 9.30
N LEU A 180 0.21 6.23 9.35
CA LEU A 180 -0.37 7.25 10.23
C LEU A 180 -0.01 7.04 11.70
N ARG A 181 -0.11 5.79 12.20
CA ARG A 181 0.28 5.44 13.57
C ARG A 181 1.77 5.66 13.80
N PHE A 182 2.59 5.35 12.80
CA PHE A 182 4.04 5.55 12.88
C PHE A 182 4.40 7.04 12.95
N GLU A 183 3.79 7.88 12.12
CA GLU A 183 4.01 9.34 12.14
C GLU A 183 3.54 9.96 13.46
N GLU A 184 2.40 9.52 14.02
CA GLU A 184 1.94 9.96 15.34
C GLU A 184 2.96 9.62 16.44
N LYS A 185 3.53 8.41 16.39
CA LYS A 185 4.54 7.96 17.36
C LYS A 185 5.88 8.70 17.19
N ARG A 186 6.29 9.01 15.95
CA ARG A 186 7.46 9.86 15.66
C ARG A 186 7.26 11.28 16.19
N GLY A 187 6.10 11.88 15.92
CA GLY A 187 5.75 13.23 16.34
C GLY A 187 5.60 13.39 17.86
N SER A 188 5.20 12.32 18.56
CA SER A 188 5.09 12.29 20.03
C SER A 188 6.43 12.07 20.75
N SER A 189 7.52 11.85 19.99
CA SER A 189 8.86 11.58 20.54
C SER A 189 9.81 12.80 20.47
N LEU A 190 9.27 14.00 20.20
CA LEU A 190 9.94 15.32 20.26
C LEU A 190 9.33 16.17 21.37
#